data_AF-J3D094-F1
#
_entry.id   AF-J3D094-F1
#
_cell.length_a   1.000
_cell.length_b   1.000
_cell.length_c   1.000
_cell.angle_alpha   90.00
_cell.angle_beta   90.00
_cell.angle_gamma   90.00
#
_symmetry.space_group_name_H-M   'P 1'
#
loop_
_entity.id
_entity.type
_entity.pdbx_description
1 polymer ?
#
loop_
_entity_poly.entity_id
_entity_poly.type
_entity_poly.pdbx_seq_one_letter_code
_entity_poly.pdbx_strand_id
1 'polypeptide(L)'
;MAGLVYSGKAFRDLMNSNYYPLANMKKSVAKLKASEDIDLPTLEYGQYHLILNPASTWPQGSAKYWHKEKGRARVDLSTQPNTVPLSKDEPGVIPLTRCDLLDACVRKCFNSEPPIPMKTNIITHAASDAYAHRHEIRLEWEYKKGSDKPTLLNLTMVCPHRS
;
A
#
# COMPACT_ATOMS: atom_id res chain seq x y z
N MET A 1 2.91 -15.96 -16.94
CA MET A 1 1.60 -15.26 -16.79
C MET A 1 1.39 -14.69 -15.37
N ALA A 2 2.30 -13.87 -14.87
CA ALA A 2 2.20 -13.24 -13.54
C ALA A 2 1.48 -11.87 -13.56
N GLY A 3 1.39 -11.23 -14.73
CA GLY A 3 0.92 -9.86 -14.90
C GLY A 3 -0.60 -9.66 -14.96
N LEU A 4 -1.41 -10.71 -15.08
CA LEU A 4 -2.86 -10.58 -15.31
C LEU A 4 -3.70 -10.43 -14.04
N VAL A 5 -3.26 -10.96 -12.91
CA VAL A 5 -4.11 -11.08 -11.71
C VAL A 5 -4.25 -9.77 -10.92
N TYR A 6 -3.22 -8.91 -10.94
CA TYR A 6 -3.21 -7.67 -10.14
C TYR A 6 -3.41 -6.38 -10.93
N SER A 7 -3.15 -6.42 -12.23
CA SER A 7 -3.31 -5.25 -13.12
C SER A 7 -4.73 -5.14 -13.68
N GLY A 8 -5.57 -6.17 -13.45
CA GLY A 8 -6.97 -6.17 -13.89
C GLY A 8 -7.78 -5.08 -13.21
N LYS A 9 -8.70 -4.47 -13.96
CA LYS A 9 -9.59 -3.41 -13.46
C LYS A 9 -10.37 -3.86 -12.21
N ALA A 10 -10.93 -5.07 -12.22
CA ALA A 10 -11.70 -5.59 -11.09
C ALA A 10 -10.87 -5.69 -9.79
N PHE A 11 -9.61 -6.10 -9.88
CA PHE A 11 -8.71 -6.14 -8.73
C PHE A 11 -8.40 -4.73 -8.20
N ARG A 12 -8.03 -3.80 -9.09
CA ARG A 12 -7.76 -2.41 -8.70
C ARG A 12 -8.98 -1.73 -8.07
N ASP A 13 -10.16 -1.97 -8.64
CA ASP A 13 -11.42 -1.44 -8.12
C ASP A 13 -11.72 -2.01 -6.72
N LEU A 14 -11.52 -3.32 -6.51
CA LEU A 14 -11.68 -3.95 -5.20
C LEU A 14 -10.70 -3.37 -4.16
N MET A 15 -9.44 -3.20 -4.53
CA MET A 15 -8.44 -2.63 -3.62
C MET A 15 -8.83 -1.20 -3.25
N ASN A 16 -9.16 -0.37 -4.24
CA ASN A 16 -9.46 1.03 -4.02
C ASN A 16 -10.81 1.27 -3.33
N SER A 17 -11.79 0.38 -3.47
CA SER A 17 -13.12 0.53 -2.87
C SER A 17 -13.09 0.65 -1.35
N ASN A 18 -12.01 0.21 -0.69
CA ASN A 18 -11.83 0.30 0.75
C ASN A 18 -11.07 1.55 1.20
N TYR A 19 -10.30 2.17 0.31
CA TYR A 19 -9.34 3.23 0.67
C TYR A 19 -9.68 4.59 0.06
N TYR A 20 -10.51 4.61 -0.98
CA TYR A 20 -10.88 5.81 -1.71
C TYR A 20 -12.36 5.78 -2.09
N PRO A 21 -13.10 6.90 -1.95
CA PRO A 21 -12.70 8.19 -1.40
C PRO A 21 -12.62 8.19 0.15
N LEU A 22 -12.45 9.36 0.77
CA LEU A 22 -12.36 9.53 2.23
C LEU A 22 -13.48 8.80 3.01
N ALA A 23 -14.70 8.76 2.48
CA ALA A 23 -15.82 8.06 3.11
C ALA A 23 -15.55 6.55 3.26
N ASN A 24 -14.91 5.93 2.28
CA ASN A 24 -14.55 4.51 2.34
C ASN A 24 -13.38 4.29 3.30
N MET A 25 -12.39 5.18 3.28
CA MET A 25 -11.28 5.14 4.25
C MET A 25 -11.80 5.21 5.70
N LYS A 26 -12.74 6.11 5.99
CA LYS A 26 -13.39 6.21 7.32
C LYS A 26 -14.09 4.92 7.73
N LYS A 27 -14.82 4.27 6.81
CA LYS A 27 -15.46 2.97 7.06
C LYS A 27 -14.43 1.87 7.35
N SER A 28 -13.35 1.84 6.58
CA SER A 28 -12.25 0.89 6.79
C SER A 28 -11.57 1.10 8.15
N VAL A 29 -11.28 2.35 8.53
CA VAL A 29 -10.74 2.66 9.86
C VAL A 29 -11.68 2.21 10.97
N ALA A 30 -12.99 2.47 10.84
CA ALA A 30 -13.98 2.04 11.83
C ALA A 30 -14.02 0.50 11.96
N LYS A 31 -13.96 -0.22 10.83
CA LYS A 31 -13.91 -1.69 10.81
C LYS A 31 -12.64 -2.22 11.47
N LEU A 32 -11.49 -1.59 11.25
CA LEU A 32 -10.22 -2.00 11.86
C LEU A 32 -10.17 -1.68 13.36
N LYS A 33 -10.65 -0.50 13.79
CA LYS A 33 -10.75 -0.15 15.22
C LYS A 33 -11.64 -1.11 16.02
N ALA A 34 -12.61 -1.74 15.36
CA ALA A 34 -13.51 -2.72 15.97
C ALA A 34 -12.97 -4.16 15.94
N SER A 35 -11.82 -4.41 15.30
CA SER A 35 -11.22 -5.74 15.19
C SER A 35 -10.17 -5.94 16.28
N GLU A 36 -10.23 -7.08 16.97
CA GLU A 36 -9.24 -7.47 17.99
C GLU A 36 -7.93 -8.01 17.37
N ASP A 37 -7.95 -8.36 16.08
CA ASP A 37 -6.84 -8.98 15.37
C ASP A 37 -5.81 -7.97 14.83
N ILE A 38 -6.06 -6.66 14.98
CA ILE A 38 -5.24 -5.62 14.34
C ILE A 38 -5.04 -4.39 15.22
N ASP A 39 -3.78 -3.99 15.36
CA ASP A 39 -3.39 -2.76 16.05
C ASP A 39 -3.00 -1.68 15.03
N LEU A 40 -3.79 -0.61 14.93
CA LEU A 40 -3.58 0.47 13.95
C LEU A 40 -2.24 1.22 14.13
N PRO A 41 -1.79 1.53 15.36
CA PRO A 41 -0.46 2.09 15.62
C PRO A 41 0.72 1.28 15.08
N THR A 42 0.62 -0.05 15.06
CA THR A 42 1.70 -0.95 14.60
C THR A 42 1.39 -1.63 13.27
N LEU A 43 0.38 -1.13 12.56
CA LEU A 43 -0.14 -1.72 11.32
C LEU A 43 0.93 -1.84 10.23
N GLU A 44 1.11 -3.04 9.72
CA GLU A 44 1.93 -3.26 8.52
C GLU A 44 1.08 -3.38 7.25
N TYR A 45 1.69 -3.04 6.11
CA TYR A 45 1.05 -3.17 4.82
C TYR A 45 0.55 -4.60 4.58
N GLY A 46 -0.75 -4.69 4.32
CA GLY A 46 -1.41 -5.94 3.96
C GLY A 46 -1.75 -6.87 5.11
N GLN A 47 -1.51 -6.54 6.37
CA GLN A 47 -2.05 -7.29 7.51
C GLN A 47 -3.58 -7.17 7.58
N TYR A 48 -4.08 -5.95 7.38
CA TYR A 48 -5.50 -5.60 7.42
C TYR A 48 -6.35 -6.08 6.24
N HIS A 49 -5.74 -6.58 5.16
CA HIS A 49 -6.46 -6.82 3.90
C HIS A 49 -7.53 -7.91 4.00
N LEU A 50 -7.30 -8.97 4.77
CA LEU A 50 -8.31 -10.03 4.96
C LEU A 50 -9.46 -9.58 5.86
N ILE A 51 -9.18 -8.68 6.80
CA ILE A 51 -10.22 -8.07 7.63
C ILE A 51 -11.09 -7.18 6.74
N LEU A 52 -10.49 -6.30 5.94
CA LEU A 52 -11.24 -5.40 5.06
C LEU A 52 -11.96 -6.16 3.94
N ASN A 53 -11.25 -7.06 3.24
CA ASN A 53 -11.74 -7.86 2.12
C ASN A 53 -11.49 -9.36 2.38
N PRO A 54 -12.50 -10.11 2.82
CA PRO A 54 -12.41 -11.55 2.98
C PRO A 54 -12.06 -12.25 1.66
N ALA A 55 -11.30 -13.35 1.69
CA ALA A 55 -10.82 -14.06 0.50
C ALA A 55 -11.93 -14.41 -0.53
N SER A 56 -13.18 -14.57 -0.08
CA SER A 56 -14.34 -14.85 -0.93
C SER A 56 -14.73 -13.71 -1.87
N THR A 57 -14.33 -12.46 -1.60
CA THR A 57 -14.66 -11.30 -2.43
C THR A 57 -13.58 -10.98 -3.46
N TRP A 58 -12.47 -11.73 -3.45
CA TRP A 58 -11.33 -11.49 -4.33
C TRP A 58 -11.57 -12.08 -5.72
N PRO A 59 -11.24 -11.35 -6.80
CA PRO A 59 -11.43 -11.85 -8.15
C PRO A 59 -10.52 -13.06 -8.42
N GLN A 60 -11.09 -14.14 -8.95
CA GLN A 60 -10.37 -15.25 -9.62
C GLN A 60 -9.16 -15.82 -8.85
N GLY A 61 -9.30 -16.09 -7.54
CA GLY A 61 -8.22 -16.70 -6.74
C GLY A 61 -7.03 -15.78 -6.44
N SER A 62 -7.17 -14.47 -6.72
CA SER A 62 -6.12 -13.47 -6.51
C SER A 62 -5.65 -13.35 -5.06
N ALA A 63 -6.48 -13.72 -4.07
CA ALA A 63 -6.13 -13.66 -2.65
C ALA A 63 -4.83 -14.44 -2.35
N LYS A 64 -4.78 -15.74 -2.66
CA LYS A 64 -3.62 -16.60 -2.37
C LYS A 64 -2.36 -16.08 -3.06
N TYR A 65 -2.50 -15.66 -4.32
CA TYR A 65 -1.38 -15.10 -5.06
C TYR A 65 -0.92 -13.79 -4.40
N TRP A 66 -1.84 -12.86 -4.09
CA TRP A 66 -1.58 -11.58 -3.43
C TRP A 66 -0.79 -11.75 -2.14
N HIS A 67 -1.21 -12.65 -1.26
CA HIS A 67 -0.50 -12.91 -0.03
C HIS A 67 0.95 -13.36 -0.26
N LYS A 68 1.18 -14.19 -1.28
CA LYS A 68 2.53 -14.65 -1.65
C LYS A 68 3.39 -13.51 -2.17
N GLU A 69 2.90 -12.73 -3.14
CA GLU A 69 3.68 -11.63 -3.73
C GLU A 69 3.86 -10.47 -2.75
N LYS A 70 2.88 -10.20 -1.87
CA LYS A 70 3.04 -9.27 -0.74
C LYS A 70 4.18 -9.71 0.17
N GLY A 71 4.22 -10.99 0.57
CA GLY A 71 5.29 -11.52 1.42
C GLY A 71 6.66 -11.37 0.78
N ARG A 72 6.76 -11.68 -0.52
CA ARG A 72 7.98 -11.47 -1.31
C ARG A 72 8.40 -10.01 -1.37
N ALA A 73 7.45 -9.11 -1.65
CA ALA A 73 7.70 -7.68 -1.68
C ALA A 73 8.20 -7.16 -0.32
N ARG A 74 7.62 -7.60 0.81
CA ARG A 74 8.12 -7.22 2.14
C ARG A 74 9.56 -7.64 2.35
N VAL A 75 9.89 -8.91 2.07
CA VAL A 75 11.26 -9.42 2.21
C VAL A 75 12.23 -8.61 1.36
N ASP A 76 11.90 -8.37 0.10
CA ASP A 76 12.74 -7.61 -0.82
C ASP A 76 12.92 -6.15 -0.37
N LEU A 77 11.82 -5.45 -0.10
CA LEU A 77 11.83 -4.04 0.32
C LEU A 77 12.51 -3.83 1.68
N SER A 78 12.53 -4.84 2.56
CA SER A 78 13.23 -4.77 3.85
C SER A 78 14.75 -4.76 3.71
N THR A 79 15.28 -5.19 2.56
CA THR A 79 16.72 -5.14 2.26
C THR A 79 17.12 -3.85 1.53
N GLN A 80 16.16 -3.03 1.12
CA GLN A 80 16.39 -1.83 0.35
C GLN A 80 16.43 -0.62 1.31
N PRO A 81 17.56 0.11 1.42
CA PRO A 81 17.64 1.28 2.27
C PRO A 81 16.73 2.40 1.76
N ASN A 82 16.31 3.28 2.66
CA ASN A 82 15.49 4.43 2.34
C ASN A 82 16.13 5.73 2.85
N THR A 83 16.07 6.76 2.01
CA THR A 83 16.52 8.12 2.32
C THR A 83 15.39 9.15 2.18
N VAL A 84 14.19 8.68 1.81
CA VAL A 84 13.02 9.55 1.60
C VAL A 84 12.30 9.73 2.93
N PRO A 85 12.01 10.98 3.37
CA PRO A 85 11.22 11.22 4.56
C PRO A 85 9.78 10.72 4.39
N LEU A 86 9.11 10.45 5.51
CA LEU A 86 7.72 9.97 5.53
C LEU A 86 6.80 10.91 4.74
N SER A 87 6.84 12.21 5.02
CA SER A 87 6.00 13.23 4.36
C SER A 87 6.56 14.63 4.61
N LYS A 88 6.08 15.64 3.87
CA LYS A 88 6.54 17.03 4.02
C LYS A 88 6.29 17.64 5.40
N ASP A 89 5.22 17.25 6.08
CA ASP A 89 4.92 17.66 7.44
C ASP A 89 5.76 16.93 8.50
N GLU A 90 6.47 15.87 8.12
CA GLU A 90 7.35 15.08 9.01
C GLU A 90 8.72 14.81 8.37
N PRO A 91 9.50 15.86 8.05
CA PRO A 91 10.75 15.72 7.30
C PRO A 91 11.86 15.01 8.10
N GLY A 92 11.77 15.00 9.43
CA GLY A 92 12.71 14.30 10.31
C GLY A 92 12.43 12.80 10.49
N VAL A 93 11.27 12.32 10.03
CA VAL A 93 10.91 10.90 10.12
C VAL A 93 11.38 10.22 8.85
N ILE A 94 12.55 9.58 8.91
CA ILE A 94 13.15 8.85 7.79
C ILE A 94 13.22 7.37 8.16
N PRO A 95 12.26 6.54 7.73
CA PRO A 95 12.29 5.11 7.94
C PRO A 95 13.52 4.46 7.28
N LEU A 96 14.08 3.43 7.91
CA LEU A 96 15.36 2.84 7.53
C LEU A 96 15.31 2.13 6.18
N THR A 97 14.25 1.35 5.95
CA THR A 97 14.08 0.55 4.73
C THR A 97 12.88 1.03 3.92
N ARG A 98 12.80 0.60 2.65
CA ARG A 98 11.62 0.85 1.81
C ARG A 98 10.37 0.17 2.37
N CYS A 99 10.52 -0.96 3.06
CA CYS A 99 9.41 -1.62 3.75
C CYS A 99 8.93 -0.79 4.95
N ASP A 100 9.85 -0.27 5.76
CA ASP A 100 9.49 0.58 6.90
C ASP A 100 8.80 1.87 6.46
N LEU A 101 9.23 2.45 5.33
CA LEU A 101 8.56 3.60 4.74
C LEU A 101 7.12 3.27 4.31
N LEU A 102 6.92 2.14 3.64
CA LEU A 102 5.59 1.69 3.25
C LEU A 102 4.69 1.51 4.49
N ASP A 103 5.18 0.85 5.53
CA ASP A 103 4.42 0.65 6.77
C ASP A 103 4.16 1.97 7.50
N ALA A 104 5.12 2.89 7.53
CA ALA A 104 4.93 4.23 8.10
C ALA A 104 3.88 5.05 7.34
N CYS A 105 3.89 5.03 6.00
CA CYS A 105 2.88 5.69 5.18
C CYS A 105 1.47 5.13 5.44
N VAL A 106 1.34 3.80 5.47
CA VAL A 106 0.07 3.12 5.76
C VAL A 106 -0.43 3.51 7.15
N ARG A 107 0.43 3.44 8.17
CA ARG A 107 0.08 3.87 9.53
C ARG A 107 -0.37 5.32 9.58
N LYS A 108 0.34 6.24 8.92
CA LYS A 108 -0.06 7.65 8.83
C LYS A 108 -1.46 7.79 8.22
N CYS A 109 -1.77 7.05 7.16
CA CYS A 109 -3.09 7.07 6.54
C CYS A 109 -4.22 6.64 7.50
N PHE A 110 -4.03 5.55 8.24
CA PHE A 110 -5.06 5.03 9.15
C PHE A 110 -5.16 5.78 10.49
N ASN A 111 -4.06 6.37 10.98
CA ASN A 111 -4.01 7.05 12.27
C ASN A 111 -4.29 8.56 12.22
N SER A 112 -4.31 9.17 11.02
CA SER A 112 -4.66 10.59 10.87
C SER A 112 -6.14 10.85 11.18
N GLU A 113 -6.46 12.06 11.66
CA GLU A 113 -7.84 12.53 11.85
C GLU A 113 -8.07 13.83 11.05
N PRO A 114 -8.91 13.81 9.98
CA PRO A 114 -9.53 12.62 9.38
C PRO A 114 -8.48 11.68 8.75
N PRO A 115 -8.78 10.39 8.56
CA PRO A 115 -7.85 9.46 7.94
C PRO A 115 -7.55 9.86 6.49
N ILE A 116 -6.33 9.59 6.03
CA ILE A 116 -5.91 9.98 4.69
C ILE A 116 -6.27 8.83 3.73
N PRO A 117 -7.10 9.07 2.69
CA PRO A 117 -7.40 8.05 1.70
C PRO A 117 -6.14 7.57 0.97
N MET A 118 -6.23 6.40 0.34
CA MET A 118 -5.15 5.85 -0.47
C MET A 118 -5.68 5.37 -1.82
N LYS A 119 -4.90 5.55 -2.88
CA LYS A 119 -5.10 4.88 -4.16
C LYS A 119 -3.98 3.87 -4.36
N THR A 120 -4.36 2.61 -4.45
CA THR A 120 -3.47 1.51 -4.75
C THR A 120 -3.45 1.26 -6.24
N ASN A 121 -2.24 1.16 -6.80
CA ASN A 121 -1.98 0.71 -8.15
C ASN A 121 -0.93 -0.39 -8.14
N ILE A 122 -1.00 -1.27 -9.13
CA ILE A 122 -0.04 -2.36 -9.28
C ILE A 122 0.36 -2.42 -10.74
N ILE A 123 1.66 -2.30 -10.96
CA ILE A 123 2.28 -2.36 -12.27
C ILE A 123 3.39 -3.41 -12.25
N THR A 124 3.94 -3.72 -13.41
CA THR A 124 5.09 -4.60 -13.56
C THR A 124 6.22 -3.79 -14.17
N HIS A 125 7.45 -4.05 -13.74
CA HIS A 125 8.64 -3.49 -14.38
C HIS A 125 8.66 -3.78 -15.88
N ALA A 126 9.19 -2.83 -16.64
CA ALA A 126 9.59 -3.10 -18.02
C ALA A 126 10.82 -4.01 -18.02
N ALA A 127 10.98 -4.84 -19.05
CA ALA A 127 12.13 -5.74 -19.16
C ALA A 127 13.48 -4.99 -19.16
N SER A 128 13.48 -3.73 -19.60
CA SER A 128 14.65 -2.85 -19.66
C SER A 128 14.97 -2.12 -18.35
N ASP A 129 14.13 -2.22 -17.32
CA ASP A 129 14.38 -1.51 -16.06
C ASP A 129 15.61 -2.08 -15.35
N ALA A 130 16.52 -1.23 -14.86
CA ALA A 130 17.75 -1.64 -14.17
C ALA A 130 17.51 -2.58 -12.97
N TYR A 131 16.30 -2.55 -12.43
CA TYR A 131 15.87 -3.33 -11.27
C TYR A 131 14.66 -4.21 -11.56
N ALA A 132 14.47 -4.61 -12.82
CA ALA A 132 13.31 -5.40 -13.24
C ALA A 132 13.14 -6.73 -12.48
N HIS A 133 14.17 -7.26 -11.83
CA HIS A 133 14.14 -8.52 -11.09
C HIS A 133 13.63 -8.39 -9.64
N ARG A 134 13.44 -7.18 -9.12
CA ARG A 134 13.05 -6.93 -7.72
C ARG A 134 11.73 -6.16 -7.63
N HIS A 135 11.11 -6.19 -6.46
CA HIS A 135 9.96 -5.35 -6.13
C HIS A 135 10.41 -3.92 -5.86
N GLU A 136 9.63 -2.97 -6.33
CA GLU A 136 9.76 -1.55 -6.01
C GLU A 136 8.43 -1.06 -5.44
N ILE A 137 8.49 -0.09 -4.53
CA ILE A 137 7.33 0.65 -4.05
C ILE A 137 7.51 2.12 -4.40
N ARG A 138 6.48 2.72 -5.00
CA ARG A 138 6.40 4.17 -5.25
C ARG A 138 5.31 4.75 -4.37
N LEU A 139 5.68 5.72 -3.56
CA LEU A 139 4.83 6.35 -2.56
C LEU A 139 4.86 7.85 -2.84
N GLU A 140 3.70 8.39 -3.22
CA GLU A 140 3.55 9.80 -3.56
C GLU A 140 2.39 10.40 -2.78
N TRP A 141 2.68 11.46 -2.03
CA TRP A 141 1.66 12.21 -1.31
C TRP A 141 1.14 13.35 -2.15
N GLU A 142 -0.18 13.48 -2.22
CA GLU A 142 -0.83 14.71 -2.67
C GLU A 142 -1.02 15.65 -1.49
N TYR A 143 -0.92 16.94 -1.76
CA TYR A 143 -1.03 18.00 -0.78
C TYR A 143 -2.02 19.05 -1.26
N LYS A 144 -2.75 19.66 -0.32
CA LYS A 144 -3.52 20.86 -0.64
C LYS A 144 -2.55 22.01 -0.95
N LYS A 145 -2.92 22.88 -1.89
CA LYS A 145 -2.11 24.06 -2.24
C LYS A 145 -1.79 24.89 -0.98
N GLY A 146 -0.50 25.13 -0.74
CA GLY A 146 -0.01 25.88 0.43
C GLY A 146 -0.05 25.13 1.75
N SER A 147 -0.19 23.80 1.75
CA SER A 147 -0.18 22.97 2.95
C SER A 147 0.82 21.83 2.82
N ASP A 148 1.55 21.56 3.90
CA ASP A 148 2.42 20.38 4.00
C ASP A 148 1.67 19.15 4.54
N LYS A 149 0.37 19.27 4.84
CA LYS A 149 -0.45 18.15 5.30
C LYS A 149 -0.93 17.31 4.10
N PRO A 150 -0.62 16.00 4.05
CA PRO A 150 -1.04 15.15 2.96
C PRO A 150 -2.55 14.92 2.93
N THR A 151 -3.11 14.80 1.73
CA THR A 151 -4.55 14.61 1.50
C THR A 151 -4.90 13.31 0.77
N LEU A 152 -3.93 12.70 0.09
CA LEU A 152 -4.06 11.40 -0.56
C LEU A 152 -2.69 10.74 -0.66
N LEU A 153 -2.63 9.43 -0.41
CA LEU A 153 -1.47 8.62 -0.76
C LEU A 153 -1.72 7.88 -2.08
N ASN A 154 -0.84 8.08 -3.06
CA ASN A 154 -0.75 7.21 -4.22
C ASN A 154 0.32 6.14 -3.94
N LEU A 155 -0.13 4.90 -3.76
CA LEU A 155 0.71 3.74 -3.49
C LEU A 155 0.76 2.89 -4.75
N THR A 156 1.91 2.81 -5.40
CA THR A 156 2.13 1.91 -6.53
C THR A 156 3.10 0.82 -6.17
N MET A 157 2.63 -0.43 -6.16
CA MET A 157 3.49 -1.60 -6.06
C MET A 157 3.96 -1.99 -7.47
N VAL A 158 5.27 -2.06 -7.66
CA VAL A 158 5.88 -2.46 -8.92
C VAL A 158 6.39 -3.88 -8.74
N CYS A 159 5.77 -4.82 -9.44
CA CYS A 159 6.19 -6.22 -9.43
C CYS A 159 7.39 -6.43 -10.36
N PRO A 160 8.29 -7.38 -10.03
CA PRO A 160 9.34 -7.80 -10.93
C PRO A 160 8.80 -8.23 -12.29
N HIS A 161 9.55 -7.89 -13.34
CA HIS A 161 9.42 -8.53 -14.63
C HIS A 161 9.84 -10.00 -14.50
N ARG A 162 8.94 -10.92 -14.87
CA ARG A 162 9.26 -12.35 -14.96
C ARG A 162 9.25 -12.74 -16.43
N SER A 163 10.43 -13.07 -16.95
CA SER A 163 10.62 -13.74 -18.23
C SER A 163 9.91 -15.09 -18.25
#